data_AF-A0A353XWA2-F1
#
_entry.id   AF-A0A353XWA2-F1
#
_cell.length_a   1.000
_cell.length_b   1.000
_cell.length_c   1.000
_cell.angle_alpha   90.00
_cell.angle_beta   90.00
_cell.angle_gamma   90.00
#
_symmetry.space_group_name_H-M   'P 1'
#
loop_
_entity.id
_entity.type
_entity.pdbx_description
1 polymer ?
#
loop_
_entity_poly.entity_id
_entity_poly.type
_entity_poly.pdbx_seq_one_letter_code
_entity_poly.pdbx_strand_id
1 'polypeptide(L)'
;FIALWIIGYGIVQASSPKLLKHGRRDGRAARQLAFILSAVPAAMAVSMQHFDAQLVVISGLALFGILFAVNSALHSYLIVAWSERDHVSMNVGFYYMANAGGRLTGTVLSGWVYQTSGITGCLWWSCAFLLITWLISFRLPSAEHHRMC
;
A
#
# COMPACT_ATOMS: atom_id res chain seq x y z
N PHE A 1 -0.09 18.39 -14.34
CA PHE A 1 0.31 17.06 -13.84
C PHE A 1 -0.30 16.75 -12.46
N ILE A 2 0.10 17.45 -11.39
CA ILE A 2 -0.34 17.13 -10.01
C ILE A 2 -1.86 17.16 -9.80
N ALA A 3 -2.59 18.13 -10.35
CA ALA A 3 -4.05 18.17 -10.22
C ALA A 3 -4.73 16.93 -10.84
N LEU A 4 -4.33 16.55 -12.05
CA LEU A 4 -4.82 15.33 -12.71
C LEU A 4 -4.49 14.08 -11.91
N TRP A 5 -3.28 14.02 -11.36
CA TRP A 5 -2.85 12.92 -10.50
C TRP A 5 -3.72 12.80 -9.24
N ILE A 6 -3.95 13.90 -8.52
CA ILE A 6 -4.77 13.93 -7.31
C ILE A 6 -6.20 13.48 -7.61
N ILE A 7 -6.80 14.01 -8.68
CA ILE A 7 -8.18 13.67 -9.08
C ILE A 7 -8.25 12.19 -9.49
N GLY A 8 -7.36 11.75 -10.38
CA GLY A 8 -7.35 10.37 -10.89
C GLY A 8 -7.14 9.35 -9.77
N TYR A 9 -6.15 9.59 -8.91
CA TYR A 9 -5.90 8.73 -7.75
C TYR A 9 -7.09 8.75 -6.77
N GLY A 10 -7.71 9.92 -6.52
CA GLY A 10 -8.92 10.03 -5.70
C GLY A 10 -10.09 9.19 -6.22
N ILE A 11 -10.30 9.18 -7.55
CA ILE A 11 -11.32 8.33 -8.20
C ILE A 11 -11.04 6.84 -7.96
N VAL A 12 -9.77 6.44 -8.12
CA VAL A 12 -9.33 5.05 -7.90
C VAL A 12 -9.52 4.64 -6.44
N GLN A 13 -9.15 5.50 -5.49
CA GLN A 13 -9.35 5.26 -4.06
C GLN A 13 -10.84 5.14 -3.70
N ALA A 14 -11.69 6.05 -4.19
CA ALA A 14 -13.13 6.00 -3.95
C ALA A 14 -13.80 4.74 -4.54
N SER A 15 -13.22 4.21 -5.63
CA SER A 15 -13.73 3.02 -6.32
C SER A 15 -13.21 1.70 -5.74
N SER A 16 -12.06 1.71 -5.07
CA SER A 16 -11.37 0.53 -4.54
C SER A 16 -12.25 -0.36 -3.62
N PRO A 17 -13.07 0.19 -2.69
CA PRO A 17 -13.96 -0.64 -1.88
C PRO A 17 -14.99 -1.44 -2.69
N LYS A 18 -15.43 -0.92 -3.85
CA LYS A 18 -16.37 -1.63 -4.74
C LYS A 18 -15.69 -2.80 -5.44
N LEU A 19 -14.42 -2.64 -5.83
CA LEU A 19 -13.61 -3.73 -6.39
C LEU A 19 -13.42 -4.86 -5.38
N LEU A 20 -13.22 -4.50 -4.10
CA LEU A 20 -13.09 -5.47 -3.01
C LEU A 20 -14.40 -6.18 -2.66
N LYS A 21 -15.59 -5.73 -3.09
CA LYS A 21 -16.87 -6.44 -2.85
C LYS A 21 -16.93 -7.81 -3.49
N HIS A 22 -16.22 -8.02 -4.58
CA HIS A 22 -16.24 -9.27 -5.34
C HIS A 22 -14.97 -10.11 -5.10
N GLY A 23 -14.02 -9.62 -4.31
CA GLY A 23 -12.73 -10.26 -4.04
C GLY A 23 -12.64 -10.85 -2.63
N ARG A 24 -11.60 -11.64 -2.39
CA ARG A 24 -11.27 -12.16 -1.06
C ARG A 24 -10.87 -11.00 -0.13
N ARG A 25 -11.38 -11.03 1.10
CA ARG A 25 -11.12 -10.01 2.13
C ARG A 25 -10.50 -10.65 3.37
N ASP A 26 -9.39 -11.33 3.17
CA ASP A 26 -8.66 -12.06 4.20
C ASP A 26 -7.18 -11.62 4.23
N GLY A 27 -6.44 -12.11 5.23
CA GLY A 27 -5.00 -11.86 5.34
C GLY A 27 -4.19 -12.41 4.16
N ARG A 28 -4.71 -13.40 3.42
CA ARG A 28 -4.04 -13.94 2.22
C ARG A 28 -4.10 -12.94 1.08
N ALA A 29 -5.25 -12.31 0.85
CA ALA A 29 -5.39 -11.26 -0.15
C ALA A 29 -4.50 -10.06 0.16
N ALA A 30 -4.44 -9.63 1.43
CA ALA A 30 -3.56 -8.54 1.87
C ALA A 30 -2.08 -8.87 1.60
N ARG A 31 -1.68 -10.10 1.90
CA ARG A 31 -0.33 -10.59 1.62
C ARG A 31 -0.03 -10.61 0.12
N GLN A 32 -0.91 -11.17 -0.70
CA GLN A 32 -0.70 -11.23 -2.15
C GLN A 32 -0.58 -9.84 -2.77
N LEU A 33 -1.46 -8.91 -2.37
CA LEU A 33 -1.42 -7.53 -2.83
C LEU A 33 -0.13 -6.82 -2.40
N ALA A 34 0.31 -6.98 -1.14
CA ALA A 34 1.57 -6.41 -0.68
C ALA A 34 2.78 -6.93 -1.47
N PHE A 35 2.81 -8.22 -1.79
CA PHE A 35 3.87 -8.81 -2.61
C PHE A 35 3.88 -8.24 -4.03
N ILE A 36 2.72 -8.24 -4.71
CA ILE A 36 2.58 -7.69 -6.06
C ILE A 36 2.96 -6.21 -6.08
N LEU A 37 2.52 -5.46 -5.06
CA LEU A 37 2.84 -4.05 -4.93
C LEU A 37 4.35 -3.82 -4.72
N SER A 38 5.05 -4.68 -3.99
CA SER A 38 6.51 -4.60 -3.82
C SER A 38 7.29 -4.80 -5.12
N ALA A 39 6.75 -5.60 -6.05
CA ALA A 39 7.38 -5.83 -7.35
C ALA A 39 7.37 -4.57 -8.23
N VAL A 40 6.42 -3.64 -8.03
CA VAL A 40 6.32 -2.41 -8.82
C VAL A 40 7.54 -1.51 -8.67
N PRO A 41 7.93 -1.03 -7.47
CA PRO A 41 9.11 -0.19 -7.32
C PRO A 41 10.41 -0.92 -7.71
N ALA A 42 10.51 -2.24 -7.50
CA ALA A 42 11.64 -3.03 -7.98
C ALA A 42 11.73 -3.02 -9.52
N ALA A 43 10.60 -3.27 -10.21
CA ALA A 43 10.52 -3.22 -11.66
C ALA A 43 10.82 -1.82 -12.20
N MET A 44 10.35 -0.76 -11.53
CA MET A 44 10.70 0.62 -11.87
C MET A 44 12.21 0.87 -11.76
N ALA A 45 12.83 0.48 -10.65
CA ALA A 45 14.26 0.68 -10.42
C ALA A 45 15.14 -0.02 -11.47
N VAL A 46 14.74 -1.22 -11.91
CA VAL A 46 15.42 -1.94 -13.00
C VAL A 46 15.14 -1.30 -14.36
N SER A 47 13.87 -0.97 -14.65
CA SER A 47 13.46 -0.42 -15.95
C SER A 47 14.11 0.93 -16.25
N MET A 48 14.36 1.75 -15.23
CA MET A 48 15.05 3.04 -15.38
C MET A 48 16.49 2.92 -15.89
N GLN A 49 17.10 1.72 -15.89
CA GLN A 49 18.43 1.50 -16.46
C GLN A 49 18.41 1.33 -17.99
N HIS A 50 17.25 1.01 -18.56
CA HIS A 50 17.11 0.67 -19.98
C HIS A 50 16.13 1.57 -20.73
N PHE A 51 15.24 2.26 -20.01
CA PHE A 51 14.18 3.08 -20.57
C PHE A 51 14.23 4.50 -20.03
N ASP A 52 13.54 5.41 -20.71
CA ASP A 52 13.39 6.80 -20.27
C ASP A 52 12.79 6.87 -18.86
N ALA A 53 13.50 7.56 -17.96
CA ALA A 53 13.15 7.64 -16.55
C ALA A 53 11.78 8.29 -16.32
N GLN A 54 11.41 9.30 -17.11
CA GLN A 54 10.14 10.00 -16.96
C GLN A 54 8.97 9.06 -17.30
N LEU A 55 9.05 8.32 -18.40
CA LEU A 55 8.03 7.33 -18.76
C LEU A 55 7.89 6.23 -17.71
N VAL A 56 9.01 5.69 -17.20
CA VAL A 56 8.99 4.65 -16.16
C VAL A 56 8.37 5.18 -14.87
N VAL A 57 8.72 6.39 -14.45
CA VAL A 57 8.18 6.98 -13.22
C VAL A 57 6.68 7.25 -13.35
N ILE A 58 6.22 7.84 -14.46
CA ILE A 58 4.80 8.17 -14.64
C ILE A 58 3.94 6.89 -14.72
N SER A 59 4.33 5.93 -15.55
CA SER A 59 3.58 4.67 -15.72
C SER A 59 3.64 3.80 -14.46
N GLY A 60 4.82 3.70 -13.84
CA GLY A 60 5.03 2.96 -12.61
C GLY A 60 4.26 3.55 -11.44
N LEU A 61 4.25 4.87 -11.28
CA LEU A 61 3.42 5.54 -10.26
C LEU A 61 1.94 5.26 -10.47
N ALA A 62 1.44 5.34 -11.71
CA ALA A 62 0.03 5.06 -12.01
C ALA A 62 -0.37 3.63 -11.58
N LEU A 63 0.45 2.63 -11.94
CA LEU A 63 0.25 1.24 -11.53
C LEU A 63 0.34 1.07 -10.01
N PHE A 64 1.36 1.68 -9.40
CA PHE A 64 1.55 1.67 -7.95
C PHE A 64 0.33 2.23 -7.23
N GLY A 65 -0.19 3.38 -7.68
CA GLY A 65 -1.36 4.04 -7.09
C GLY A 65 -2.59 3.15 -7.14
N ILE A 66 -2.84 2.46 -8.25
CA ILE A 66 -3.96 1.51 -8.38
C ILE A 66 -3.84 0.37 -7.36
N LEU A 67 -2.71 -0.31 -7.35
CA LEU A 67 -2.48 -1.45 -6.46
C LEU A 67 -2.47 -1.02 -4.99
N PHE A 68 -1.87 0.11 -4.67
CA PHE A 68 -1.83 0.68 -3.33
C PHE A 68 -3.23 1.07 -2.84
N ALA A 69 -4.09 1.64 -3.69
CA ALA A 69 -5.45 1.99 -3.33
C ALA A 69 -6.29 0.75 -2.96
N VAL A 70 -6.16 -0.33 -3.74
CA VAL A 70 -6.82 -1.61 -3.45
C VAL A 70 -6.29 -2.23 -2.16
N ASN A 71 -4.96 -2.26 -1.98
CA ASN A 71 -4.35 -2.78 -0.75
C ASN A 71 -4.77 -1.97 0.48
N SER A 72 -4.76 -0.64 0.39
CA SER A 72 -5.16 0.26 1.47
C SER A 72 -6.63 0.09 1.84
N ALA A 73 -7.52 -0.09 0.86
CA ALA A 73 -8.94 -0.32 1.11
C ALA A 73 -9.20 -1.70 1.76
N LEU A 74 -8.37 -2.70 1.45
CA LEU A 74 -8.47 -4.01 2.10
C LEU A 74 -8.04 -3.93 3.56
N HIS A 75 -6.90 -3.30 3.85
CA HIS A 75 -6.42 -3.15 5.23
C HIS A 75 -7.40 -2.36 6.11
N SER A 76 -7.98 -1.27 5.61
CA SER A 76 -8.98 -0.51 6.38
C SER A 76 -10.25 -1.32 6.65
N TYR A 77 -10.69 -2.14 5.69
CA TYR A 77 -11.81 -3.07 5.89
C TYR A 77 -11.49 -4.11 6.98
N LEU A 78 -10.33 -4.75 6.89
CA LEU A 78 -9.92 -5.81 7.82
C LEU A 78 -9.85 -5.33 9.27
N ILE A 79 -9.41 -4.09 9.50
CA ILE A 79 -9.31 -3.52 10.85
C ILE A 79 -10.69 -3.39 11.49
N VAL A 80 -11.69 -2.93 10.74
CA VAL A 80 -13.07 -2.83 11.25
C VAL A 80 -13.68 -4.23 11.39
N ALA A 81 -13.46 -5.10 10.41
CA ALA A 81 -14.03 -6.46 10.40
C ALA A 81 -13.48 -7.37 11.51
N TRP A 82 -12.25 -7.16 11.96
CA TRP A 82 -11.62 -7.92 13.04
C TRP A 82 -11.64 -7.22 14.40
N SER A 83 -12.22 -6.03 14.49
CA SER A 83 -12.37 -5.34 15.78
C SER A 83 -13.60 -5.83 16.52
N GLU A 84 -13.45 -6.15 17.80
CA GLU A 84 -14.58 -6.35 18.71
C GLU A 84 -15.38 -5.05 18.87
N ARG A 85 -16.70 -5.15 19.06
CA ARG A 85 -17.62 -3.99 19.07
C ARG A 85 -17.20 -2.90 20.06
N ASP A 86 -16.70 -3.29 21.23
CA ASP A 86 -16.34 -2.35 22.30
C ASP A 86 -14.95 -1.70 22.09
N HIS A 87 -14.16 -2.22 21.16
CA HIS A 87 -12.79 -1.76 20.88
C HIS A 87 -12.60 -1.15 19.48
N VAL A 88 -13.67 -1.01 18.68
CA VAL A 88 -13.58 -0.49 17.30
C VAL A 88 -12.95 0.91 17.24
N SER A 89 -13.38 1.84 18.09
CA SER A 89 -12.87 3.22 18.08
C SER A 89 -11.38 3.29 18.42
N MET A 90 -10.93 2.49 19.38
CA MET A 90 -9.52 2.38 19.77
C MET A 90 -8.67 1.80 18.65
N ASN A 91 -9.10 0.70 18.04
CA ASN A 91 -8.37 0.03 16.95
C ASN A 91 -8.27 0.93 15.71
N VAL A 92 -9.34 1.65 15.38
CA VAL A 92 -9.35 2.65 14.31
C VAL A 92 -8.41 3.82 14.63
N GLY A 93 -8.39 4.29 15.89
CA GLY A 93 -7.46 5.30 16.36
C GLY A 93 -6.00 4.89 16.17
N PHE A 94 -5.62 3.69 16.62
CA PHE A 94 -4.28 3.13 16.41
C PHE A 94 -3.92 3.00 14.93
N TYR A 95 -4.87 2.59 14.08
CA TYR A 95 -4.64 2.52 12.65
C TYR A 95 -4.30 3.88 12.04
N TYR A 96 -5.05 4.93 12.38
CA TYR A 96 -4.78 6.28 11.86
C TYR A 96 -3.46 6.83 12.39
N MET A 97 -3.12 6.59 13.66
CA MET A 97 -1.81 6.95 14.21
C MET A 97 -0.67 6.25 13.47
N ALA A 98 -0.80 4.94 13.23
CA ALA A 98 0.17 4.17 12.45
C ALA A 98 0.29 4.67 11.00
N ASN A 99 -0.83 5.04 10.36
CA ASN A 99 -0.83 5.60 9.01
C ASN A 99 -0.10 6.96 8.96
N ALA A 100 -0.38 7.85 9.90
CA ALA A 100 0.28 9.14 10.01
C ALA A 100 1.78 8.98 10.28
N GLY A 101 2.15 8.07 11.20
CA GLY A 101 3.53 7.73 11.49
C GLY A 101 4.27 7.22 10.25
N GLY A 102 3.67 6.27 9.52
CA GLY A 102 4.24 5.76 8.27
C GLY A 102 4.45 6.84 7.20
N ARG A 103 3.50 7.78 7.04
CA ARG A 103 3.63 8.91 6.13
C ARG A 103 4.76 9.87 6.52
N LEU A 104 4.88 10.17 7.82
CA LEU A 104 5.95 11.01 8.33
C LEU A 104 7.31 10.35 8.13
N THR A 105 7.47 9.10 8.56
CA THR A 105 8.70 8.31 8.39
C THR A 105 9.06 8.20 6.92
N GLY A 106 8.11 7.87 6.04
CA GLY A 106 8.34 7.77 4.61
C GLY A 106 8.79 9.09 3.99
N THR A 107 8.17 10.21 4.36
CA THR A 107 8.52 11.54 3.82
C THR A 107 9.93 11.96 4.26
N VAL A 108 10.25 11.84 5.56
CA VAL A 108 11.57 12.22 6.09
C VAL A 108 12.67 11.30 5.55
N LEU A 109 12.45 9.99 5.62
CA LEU A 109 13.43 9.00 5.17
C LEU A 109 13.66 9.11 3.66
N SER A 110 12.60 9.24 2.86
CA SER A 110 12.75 9.40 1.40
C SER A 110 13.50 10.69 1.05
N GLY A 111 13.32 11.77 1.80
CA GLY A 111 14.11 13.00 1.62
C GLY A 111 15.61 12.78 1.86
N TRP A 112 15.98 12.01 2.89
CA TRP A 112 17.37 11.66 3.15
C TRP A 112 17.94 10.67 2.12
N VAL A 113 17.19 9.62 1.77
CA VAL A 113 17.59 8.63 0.76
C VAL A 113 17.73 9.26 -0.61
N TYR A 114 16.83 10.17 -1.00
CA TYR A 114 16.92 10.86 -2.28
C TYR A 114 18.19 11.69 -2.41
N GLN A 115 18.59 12.40 -1.35
CA GLN A 115 19.80 13.21 -1.35
C GLN A 115 21.08 12.37 -1.47
N THR A 116 21.08 11.14 -0.93
CA THR A 116 22.27 10.28 -0.90
C THR A 116 22.33 9.28 -2.06
N SER A 117 21.18 8.79 -2.52
CA SER A 117 21.05 7.65 -3.45
C SER A 117 20.07 7.90 -4.60
N GLY A 118 19.50 9.11 -4.70
CA GLY A 118 18.56 9.50 -5.74
C GLY A 118 17.24 8.72 -5.72
N ILE A 119 16.49 8.84 -6.82
CA ILE A 119 15.18 8.18 -6.98
C ILE A 119 15.28 6.64 -6.97
N THR A 120 16.35 6.08 -7.54
CA THR A 120 16.57 4.63 -7.56
C THR A 120 16.72 4.08 -6.14
N GLY A 121 17.42 4.80 -5.25
CA GLY A 121 17.49 4.45 -3.83
C GLY A 121 16.11 4.47 -3.16
N CYS A 122 15.30 5.51 -3.42
CA CYS A 122 13.94 5.60 -2.88
C CYS A 122 13.05 4.42 -3.32
N LEU A 123 13.19 3.96 -4.57
CA LEU A 123 12.44 2.81 -5.08
C LEU A 123 12.86 1.51 -4.37
N TRP A 124 14.16 1.27 -4.16
CA TRP A 124 14.62 0.09 -3.42
C TRP A 124 14.18 0.10 -1.95
N TRP A 125 14.24 1.25 -1.28
CA TRP A 125 13.72 1.38 0.09
C TRP A 125 12.20 1.17 0.16
N SER A 126 11.45 1.68 -0.81
CA SER A 126 10.00 1.44 -0.92
C SER A 126 9.71 -0.05 -1.11
N CYS A 127 10.44 -0.72 -2.00
CA CYS A 127 10.36 -2.17 -2.19
C CYS A 127 10.62 -2.93 -0.87
N ALA A 128 11.69 -2.57 -0.14
CA ALA A 128 12.04 -3.19 1.12
C ALA A 128 10.93 -3.05 2.18
N PHE A 129 10.33 -1.86 2.34
CA PHE A 129 9.22 -1.66 3.27
C PHE A 129 7.96 -2.43 2.87
N LEU A 130 7.68 -2.58 1.58
CA LEU A 130 6.57 -3.39 1.09
C LEU A 130 6.83 -4.89 1.31
N LEU A 131 8.06 -5.35 1.15
CA LEU A 131 8.46 -6.72 1.49
C LEU A 131 8.37 -6.99 2.99
N ILE A 132 8.76 -6.03 3.84
CA ILE A 132 8.56 -6.11 5.28
C ILE A 132 7.06 -6.20 5.60
N THR A 133 6.22 -5.38 4.96
CA THR A 133 4.76 -5.45 5.10
C THR A 133 4.21 -6.82 4.69
N TRP A 134 4.71 -7.36 3.57
CA TRP A 134 4.37 -8.69 3.10
C TRP A 134 4.74 -9.78 4.12
N LEU A 135 5.95 -9.73 4.67
CA LEU A 135 6.43 -10.65 5.70
C LEU A 135 5.60 -10.55 6.99
N ILE A 136 5.30 -9.34 7.46
CA ILE A 136 4.46 -9.14 8.65
C ILE A 136 3.03 -9.65 8.40
N SER A 137 2.53 -9.53 7.17
CA SER A 137 1.20 -10.02 6.78
C SER A 137 1.05 -11.54 6.83
N PHE A 138 2.14 -12.29 7.09
CA PHE A 138 2.03 -13.72 7.44
C PHE A 138 1.31 -13.96 8.76
N ARG A 139 1.36 -12.99 9.68
CA ARG A 139 0.65 -13.06 10.96
C ARG A 139 -0.85 -12.78 10.85
N LEU A 140 -1.33 -12.33 9.70
CA LEU A 140 -2.75 -12.08 9.48
C LEU A 140 -3.52 -13.39 9.29
N PRO A 141 -4.72 -13.53 9.90
CA PRO A 141 -5.53 -14.72 9.73
C PRO A 141 -5.98 -14.89 8.27
N SER A 142 -5.96 -16.14 7.80
CA SER A 142 -6.18 -16.49 6.40
C SER A 142 -7.64 -16.79 6.04
N ALA A 143 -8.53 -16.77 7.04
CA ALA A 143 -9.95 -17.08 6.89
C ALA A 143 -10.79 -15.90 7.37
N GLU A 144 -11.96 -15.67 6.74
CA GLU A 144 -13.04 -14.96 7.41
C GLU A 144 -13.28 -15.69 8.73
N HIS A 145 -13.01 -15.02 9.85
CA HIS A 145 -13.57 -15.44 11.13
C HIS A 145 -15.06 -15.09 11.09
N HIS A 146 -15.83 -15.81 10.29
CA HIS A 146 -17.28 -15.77 10.35
C HIS A 146 -17.78 -16.96 11.17
N ARG A 147 -18.19 -16.60 12.40
CA ARG A 147 -19.04 -17.30 13.37
C ARG A 147 -18.32 -18.27 14.32
N MET A 148 -18.39 -17.97 15.61
CA MET A 148 -19.28 -18.70 16.53
C MET A 148 -19.87 -17.75 17.58
N CYS A 149 -21.21 -17.74 17.63
CA CYS A 149 -22.15 -17.25 18.66
C CYS A 149 -22.10 -15.77 19.08
#